data_AF-A0ABD3WR97-F1
#
_entry.id   AF-A0ABD3WR97-F1
#
_cell.length_a   1.000
_cell.length_b   1.000
_cell.length_c   1.000
_cell.angle_alpha   90.00
_cell.angle_beta   90.00
_cell.angle_gamma   90.00
#
_symmetry.space_group_name_H-M   'P 1'
#
loop_
_entity.id
_entity.type
_entity.pdbx_description
1 polymer ?
#
loop_
_entity_poly.entity_id
_entity_poly.type
_entity_poly.pdbx_seq_one_letter_code
_entity_poly.pdbx_strand_id
1 'polypeptide(L)'
;MAFHTYCNILILILFYLLFSLKRKKDFPHIQSEVEPDPGTDRINVDNYITDLANWTSTNGHLSDHIMLFTKYDIYGAYPDAILNGYSYTRSVCDNCYKASIVKTSDYMLTVLTAAHELGHNLGADHDGEGEGLACRADDNFLMSPTAHLFQESKRYFRNPWVFSNCSVESFKRTLPGKTCLTNVGEFYDGDEFWTFMQALPGEVFSSNEQCEFALGHGSRFCGVCTFFVNVFV
;
A
#
# COMPACT_ATOMS: atom_id res chain seq x y z
N MET A 1 -9.52 28.73 26.99
CA MET A 1 -8.71 27.52 27.20
C MET A 1 -8.36 27.01 25.81
N ALA A 2 -7.08 27.13 25.44
CA ALA A 2 -6.59 26.94 24.08
C ALA A 2 -6.61 25.45 23.69
N PHE A 3 -7.32 25.10 22.62
CA PHE A 3 -7.14 23.82 21.96
C PHE A 3 -5.97 23.96 20.98
N HIS A 4 -4.84 23.37 21.34
CA HIS A 4 -3.69 23.22 20.46
C HIS A 4 -4.11 22.48 19.19
N THR A 5 -3.96 23.14 18.05
CA THR A 5 -4.00 22.57 16.70
C THR A 5 -2.80 21.65 16.50
N TYR A 6 -2.91 20.39 16.92
CA TYR A 6 -2.11 19.32 16.35
C TYR A 6 -2.83 18.85 15.08
N CYS A 7 -2.26 19.18 13.93
CA CYS A 7 -2.68 18.71 12.61
C CYS A 7 -2.50 17.18 12.54
N ASN A 8 -3.48 16.44 13.06
CA ASN A 8 -3.63 15.02 12.77
C ASN A 8 -4.11 14.92 11.33
N ILE A 9 -3.21 14.69 10.38
CA ILE A 9 -3.59 14.31 9.02
C ILE A 9 -4.14 12.89 9.12
N LEU A 10 -5.45 12.77 9.31
CA LEU A 10 -6.15 11.51 9.10
C LEU A 10 -6.26 11.31 7.59
N ILE A 11 -5.35 10.52 7.02
CA ILE A 11 -5.45 10.08 5.64
C ILE A 11 -6.53 9.00 5.63
N LEU A 12 -7.77 9.42 5.39
CA LEU A 12 -8.88 8.51 5.15
C LEU A 12 -8.68 7.96 3.73
N ILE A 13 -8.07 6.79 3.60
CA ILE A 13 -7.98 6.09 2.31
C ILE A 13 -9.37 5.53 2.02
N LEU A 14 -10.17 6.34 1.35
CA LEU A 14 -11.47 5.92 0.87
C LEU A 14 -11.25 5.22 -0.48
N PHE A 15 -11.49 3.91 -0.50
CA PHE A 15 -11.48 3.12 -1.73
C PHE A 15 -12.78 3.39 -2.48
N TYR A 16 -12.83 4.48 -3.23
CA TYR A 16 -14.05 4.93 -3.92
C TYR A 16 -14.45 4.02 -5.09
N LEU A 17 -13.47 3.35 -5.68
CA LEU A 17 -13.62 2.35 -6.73
C LEU A 17 -12.66 1.21 -6.42
N LEU A 18 -13.08 0.28 -5.56
CA LEU A 18 -12.54 -1.07 -5.63
C LEU A 18 -13.18 -1.70 -6.87
N PHE A 19 -12.70 -1.30 -8.04
CA PHE A 19 -12.93 -2.03 -9.27
C PHE A 19 -12.23 -3.37 -9.06
N SER A 20 -12.94 -4.33 -8.47
CA SER A 20 -12.62 -5.72 -8.63
C SER A 20 -12.86 -5.98 -10.11
N LEU A 21 -11.87 -5.64 -10.94
CA LEU A 21 -11.81 -5.97 -12.34
C LEU A 21 -11.53 -7.46 -12.37
N LYS A 22 -12.58 -8.22 -12.03
CA LYS A 22 -12.54 -9.68 -11.88
C LYS A 22 -12.20 -10.37 -13.20
N ARG A 23 -12.03 -9.63 -14.32
CA ARG A 23 -11.87 -10.20 -15.65
C ARG A 23 -10.79 -9.49 -16.46
N LYS A 24 -9.87 -10.32 -16.94
CA LYS A 24 -8.78 -10.08 -17.89
C LYS A 24 -9.16 -9.25 -19.15
N LYS A 25 -10.44 -9.23 -19.54
CA LYS A 25 -10.95 -8.49 -20.72
C LYS A 25 -11.21 -7.00 -20.48
N ASP A 26 -11.34 -6.60 -19.22
CA ASP A 26 -11.71 -5.24 -18.83
C ASP A 26 -10.47 -4.31 -18.79
N PHE A 27 -9.25 -4.87 -19.02
CA PHE A 27 -7.97 -4.16 -19.12
C PHE A 27 -7.07 -4.72 -20.26
N PRO A 28 -7.42 -4.50 -21.54
CA PRO A 28 -6.64 -5.03 -22.66
C PRO A 28 -5.22 -4.43 -22.75
N HIS A 29 -5.01 -3.19 -22.27
CA HIS A 29 -3.71 -2.51 -22.32
C HIS A 29 -2.68 -3.10 -21.34
N ILE A 30 -3.13 -3.73 -20.24
CA ILE A 30 -2.19 -4.32 -19.27
C ILE A 30 -1.43 -5.51 -19.89
N GLN A 31 -2.07 -6.26 -20.79
CA GLN A 31 -1.47 -7.46 -21.36
C GLN A 31 -0.40 -7.19 -22.41
N SER A 32 -0.36 -6.01 -23.05
CA SER A 32 0.68 -5.71 -24.03
C SER A 32 2.05 -5.55 -23.37
N GLU A 33 2.06 -5.15 -22.09
CA GLU A 33 3.26 -4.85 -21.31
C GLU A 33 3.68 -6.00 -20.40
N VAL A 34 3.00 -7.16 -20.48
CA VAL A 34 3.39 -8.36 -19.74
C VAL A 34 4.38 -9.15 -20.57
N GLU A 35 5.60 -9.23 -20.08
CA GLU A 35 6.71 -9.92 -20.72
C GLU A 35 6.84 -11.36 -20.18
N PRO A 36 6.94 -12.38 -21.04
CA PRO A 36 7.15 -13.76 -20.60
C PRO A 36 8.49 -13.93 -19.89
N ASP A 37 8.51 -14.61 -18.74
CA ASP A 37 9.74 -14.89 -18.00
C ASP A 37 9.69 -16.22 -17.22
N PRO A 38 10.83 -16.92 -17.01
CA PRO A 38 10.87 -18.19 -16.29
C PRO A 38 10.45 -18.07 -14.81
N GLY A 39 9.19 -18.40 -14.52
CA GLY A 39 8.65 -18.49 -13.16
C GLY A 39 7.36 -17.70 -13.02
N THR A 40 7.39 -16.41 -13.36
CA THR A 40 6.21 -15.56 -13.49
C THR A 40 6.47 -14.50 -14.55
N ASP A 41 5.46 -14.18 -15.37
CA ASP A 41 5.58 -13.08 -16.32
C ASP A 41 5.84 -11.76 -15.56
N ARG A 42 6.50 -10.79 -16.21
CA ARG A 42 6.93 -9.53 -15.58
C ARG A 42 6.33 -8.31 -16.24
N ILE A 43 6.27 -7.20 -15.51
CA ILE A 43 5.85 -5.88 -15.99
C ILE A 43 6.98 -4.88 -15.78
N ASN A 44 7.35 -4.16 -16.83
CA ASN A 44 8.22 -2.99 -16.74
C ASN A 44 7.42 -1.76 -16.31
N VAL A 45 7.73 -1.20 -15.14
CA VAL A 45 6.95 -0.09 -14.56
C VAL A 45 7.24 1.28 -15.18
N ASP A 46 8.35 1.45 -15.91
CA ASP A 46 8.85 2.77 -16.33
C ASP A 46 7.85 3.51 -17.24
N ASN A 47 7.12 2.79 -18.10
CA ASN A 47 6.08 3.36 -18.96
C ASN A 47 4.66 2.99 -18.51
N TYR A 48 4.52 1.82 -17.88
CA TYR A 48 3.24 1.21 -17.58
C TYR A 48 2.35 2.03 -16.63
N ILE A 49 2.93 2.65 -15.60
CA ILE A 49 2.15 3.42 -14.61
C ILE A 49 1.53 4.67 -15.25
N THR A 50 2.24 5.31 -16.18
CA THR A 50 1.73 6.49 -16.88
C THR A 50 0.57 6.09 -17.80
N ASP A 51 0.68 4.96 -18.50
CA ASP A 51 -0.38 4.43 -19.35
C ASP A 51 -1.63 4.05 -18.55
N LEU A 52 -1.45 3.48 -17.35
CA LEU A 52 -2.54 3.20 -16.42
C LEU A 52 -3.29 4.48 -16.00
N ALA A 53 -2.56 5.54 -15.64
CA ALA A 53 -3.15 6.83 -15.27
C ALA A 53 -3.88 7.51 -16.44
N ASN A 54 -3.34 7.39 -17.66
CA ASN A 54 -3.96 7.90 -18.87
C ASN A 54 -5.22 7.12 -19.25
N TRP A 55 -5.18 5.79 -19.17
CA TRP A 55 -6.32 4.93 -19.49
C TRP A 55 -7.51 5.20 -18.57
N THR A 56 -7.27 5.30 -17.27
CA THR A 56 -8.33 5.60 -16.29
C THR A 56 -8.95 6.97 -16.53
N SER A 57 -8.12 7.98 -16.78
CA SER A 57 -8.58 9.36 -17.07
C SER A 57 -9.41 9.43 -18.35
N THR A 58 -9.04 8.69 -19.40
CA THR A 58 -9.76 8.68 -20.70
C THR A 58 -11.07 7.89 -20.67
N ASN A 59 -11.22 6.94 -19.73
CA ASN A 59 -12.43 6.14 -19.56
C ASN A 59 -13.43 6.73 -18.54
N GLY A 60 -13.24 7.99 -18.13
CA GLY A 60 -14.18 8.70 -17.25
C GLY A 60 -14.11 8.25 -15.79
N HIS A 61 -13.04 7.56 -15.37
CA HIS A 61 -12.82 7.20 -13.98
C HIS A 61 -12.17 8.39 -13.25
N LEU A 62 -12.99 9.17 -12.55
CA LEU A 62 -12.56 10.29 -11.73
C LEU A 62 -12.00 9.77 -10.40
N SER A 63 -10.71 9.43 -10.40
CA SER A 63 -9.97 9.05 -9.20
C SER A 63 -8.83 10.03 -8.92
N ASP A 64 -8.59 10.31 -7.64
CA ASP A 64 -7.48 11.15 -7.18
C ASP A 64 -6.14 10.41 -7.16
N HIS A 65 -6.21 9.09 -6.96
CA HIS A 65 -5.11 8.14 -7.03
C HIS A 65 -5.63 6.78 -7.55
N ILE A 66 -4.80 6.06 -8.29
CA ILE A 66 -5.11 4.74 -8.85
C ILE A 66 -4.07 3.75 -8.36
N MET A 67 -4.52 2.58 -7.89
CA MET A 67 -3.63 1.53 -7.44
C MET A 67 -3.95 0.22 -8.15
N LEU A 68 -2.96 -0.34 -8.84
CA LEU A 68 -3.05 -1.67 -9.43
C LEU A 68 -2.40 -2.69 -8.51
N PHE A 69 -3.10 -3.81 -8.28
CA PHE A 69 -2.56 -4.99 -7.62
C PHE A 69 -2.31 -6.08 -8.66
N THR A 70 -1.10 -6.65 -8.67
CA THR A 70 -0.69 -7.67 -9.64
C THR A 70 0.02 -8.85 -9.00
N LYS A 71 -0.14 -10.05 -9.58
CA LYS A 71 0.67 -11.23 -9.22
C LYS A 71 1.95 -11.36 -10.05
N TYR A 72 2.09 -10.56 -11.10
CA TYR A 72 3.28 -10.51 -11.93
C TYR A 72 4.44 -9.88 -11.16
N ASP A 73 5.65 -10.32 -11.50
CA ASP A 73 6.85 -9.62 -11.05
C ASP A 73 6.87 -8.23 -11.70
N ILE A 74 7.31 -7.23 -10.94
CA ILE A 74 7.43 -5.86 -11.43
C ILE A 74 8.89 -5.43 -11.32
N TYR A 75 9.38 -4.71 -12.33
CA TYR A 75 10.76 -4.21 -12.36
C TYR A 75 10.78 -2.84 -13.07
N GLY A 76 11.85 -2.06 -12.87
CA GLY A 76 12.04 -0.76 -13.53
C GLY A 76 13.42 -0.66 -14.16
N ALA A 77 14.09 0.48 -13.95
CA ALA A 77 15.42 0.77 -14.48
C ALA A 77 16.49 -0.33 -14.26
N TYR A 78 16.33 -1.20 -13.25
CA TYR A 78 17.17 -2.36 -12.99
C TYR A 78 16.39 -3.66 -13.22
N PRO A 79 16.52 -4.31 -14.40
CA PRO A 79 15.69 -5.47 -14.77
C PRO A 79 15.84 -6.71 -13.88
N ASP A 80 16.99 -6.85 -13.23
CA ASP A 80 17.27 -7.98 -12.32
C ASP A 80 16.70 -7.76 -10.91
N ALA A 81 16.21 -6.55 -10.60
CA ALA A 81 15.65 -6.20 -9.30
C ALA A 81 14.12 -6.21 -9.35
N ILE A 82 13.53 -7.20 -8.69
CA ILE A 82 12.07 -7.25 -8.52
C ILE A 82 11.64 -6.29 -7.43
N LEU A 83 10.70 -5.42 -7.75
CA LEU A 83 10.11 -4.45 -6.85
C LEU A 83 8.86 -5.03 -6.19
N ASN A 84 8.56 -4.57 -4.97
CA ASN A 84 7.28 -4.89 -4.32
C ASN A 84 6.19 -3.87 -4.71
N GLY A 85 6.57 -2.63 -4.99
CA GLY A 85 5.68 -1.59 -5.46
C GLY A 85 6.44 -0.51 -6.22
N TYR A 86 5.68 0.36 -6.89
CA TYR A 86 6.22 1.56 -7.51
C TYR A 86 5.13 2.64 -7.61
N SER A 87 5.50 3.90 -7.34
CA SER A 87 4.69 5.08 -7.58
C SER A 87 5.56 6.32 -7.84
N TYR A 88 5.04 7.26 -8.62
CA TYR A 88 5.63 8.58 -8.70
C TYR A 88 5.45 9.35 -7.39
N THR A 89 6.47 10.08 -6.98
CA THR A 89 6.44 10.87 -5.75
C THR A 89 5.83 12.26 -5.99
N ARG A 90 4.96 12.74 -5.09
CA ARG A 90 4.32 14.08 -5.12
C ARG A 90 3.35 14.32 -6.29
N SER A 91 2.84 13.25 -6.88
CA SER A 91 2.04 13.27 -8.10
C SER A 91 0.53 13.11 -7.89
N VAL A 92 0.05 13.17 -6.65
CA VAL A 92 -1.41 13.14 -6.40
C VAL A 92 -2.10 14.31 -7.10
N CYS A 93 -3.30 14.04 -7.64
CA CYS A 93 -4.05 14.91 -8.55
C CYS A 93 -3.44 15.16 -9.94
N ASP A 94 -2.29 14.56 -10.28
CA ASP A 94 -1.72 14.67 -11.62
C ASP A 94 -2.31 13.59 -12.53
N ASN A 95 -2.98 13.98 -13.63
CA ASN A 95 -3.66 13.03 -14.51
C ASN A 95 -2.74 11.98 -15.14
N CYS A 96 -1.44 12.26 -15.28
CA CYS A 96 -0.48 11.34 -15.87
C CYS A 96 0.25 10.49 -14.82
N TYR A 97 0.33 10.95 -13.57
CA TYR A 97 1.26 10.39 -12.58
C TYR A 97 0.59 10.00 -11.24
N LYS A 98 -0.74 10.08 -11.14
CA LYS A 98 -1.52 9.68 -9.95
C LYS A 98 -1.75 8.16 -9.80
N ALA A 99 -0.79 7.34 -10.24
CA ALA A 99 -0.92 5.89 -10.21
C ALA A 99 0.21 5.20 -9.45
N SER A 100 -0.10 4.04 -8.89
CA SER A 100 0.84 3.12 -8.26
C SER A 100 0.55 1.67 -8.66
N ILE A 101 1.57 0.82 -8.61
CA ILE A 101 1.46 -0.63 -8.79
C ILE A 101 2.03 -1.35 -7.57
N VAL A 102 1.37 -2.43 -7.16
CA VAL A 102 1.76 -3.25 -6.02
C VAL A 102 1.77 -4.71 -6.44
N LYS A 103 2.91 -5.37 -6.28
CA LYS A 103 3.03 -6.82 -6.39
C LYS A 103 2.43 -7.47 -5.15
N THR A 104 1.45 -8.33 -5.34
CA THR A 104 0.82 -9.08 -4.27
C THR A 104 1.63 -10.32 -3.94
N SER A 105 2.04 -10.47 -2.68
CA SER A 105 2.73 -11.65 -2.16
C SER A 105 1.98 -12.21 -0.95
N ASP A 106 2.28 -11.74 0.26
CA ASP A 106 1.49 -11.96 1.46
C ASP A 106 0.57 -10.77 1.73
N TYR A 107 -0.54 -11.03 2.42
CA TYR A 107 -1.57 -10.00 2.67
C TYR A 107 -1.03 -8.79 3.46
N MET A 108 -0.17 -9.01 4.46
CA MET A 108 0.35 -7.93 5.31
C MET A 108 1.34 -7.04 4.57
N LEU A 109 2.30 -7.63 3.85
CA LEU A 109 3.25 -6.91 3.02
C LEU A 109 2.52 -6.16 1.91
N THR A 110 1.52 -6.78 1.27
CA THR A 110 0.73 -6.14 0.21
C THR A 110 0.06 -4.86 0.72
N VAL A 111 -0.55 -4.89 1.91
CA VAL A 111 -1.20 -3.70 2.50
C VAL A 111 -0.19 -2.63 2.87
N LEU A 112 0.97 -3.03 3.42
CA LEU A 112 2.03 -2.08 3.79
C LEU A 112 2.68 -1.44 2.56
N THR A 113 2.98 -2.23 1.53
CA THR A 113 3.47 -1.72 0.26
C THR A 113 2.45 -0.80 -0.39
N ALA A 114 1.16 -1.14 -0.40
CA ALA A 114 0.11 -0.24 -0.88
C ALA A 114 0.12 1.12 -0.16
N ALA A 115 0.20 1.11 1.17
CA ALA A 115 0.26 2.34 1.95
C ALA A 115 1.57 3.14 1.71
N HIS A 116 2.70 2.44 1.52
CA HIS A 116 3.99 3.01 1.18
C HIS A 116 3.96 3.72 -0.18
N GLU A 117 3.46 3.05 -1.22
CA GLU A 117 3.36 3.63 -2.57
C GLU A 117 2.41 4.83 -2.62
N LEU A 118 1.30 4.77 -1.87
CA LEU A 118 0.43 5.93 -1.71
C LEU A 118 1.17 7.08 -0.99
N GLY A 119 1.98 6.77 0.02
CA GLY A 119 2.85 7.72 0.71
C GLY A 119 3.78 8.46 -0.24
N HIS A 120 4.39 7.76 -1.20
CA HIS A 120 5.14 8.43 -2.27
C HIS A 120 4.27 9.42 -3.05
N ASN A 121 3.12 8.98 -3.56
CA ASN A 121 2.27 9.83 -4.39
C ASN A 121 1.76 11.09 -3.65
N LEU A 122 1.46 10.95 -2.36
CA LEU A 122 1.09 12.06 -1.47
C LEU A 122 2.27 13.00 -1.17
N GLY A 123 3.51 12.49 -1.24
CA GLY A 123 4.70 13.33 -1.35
C GLY A 123 5.86 13.03 -0.41
N ALA A 124 5.89 11.85 0.22
CA ALA A 124 7.03 11.44 1.04
C ALA A 124 8.11 10.75 0.19
N ASP A 125 9.38 11.09 0.43
CA ASP A 125 10.51 10.24 0.02
C ASP A 125 10.70 9.12 1.05
N HIS A 126 11.61 8.19 0.75
CA HIS A 126 12.03 7.22 1.75
C HIS A 126 12.64 7.90 2.99
N ASP A 127 12.44 7.31 4.16
CA ASP A 127 13.19 7.67 5.35
C ASP A 127 14.68 7.39 5.12
N GLY A 128 15.54 8.39 5.34
CA GLY A 128 16.97 8.33 5.09
C GLY A 128 17.41 8.84 3.72
N GLU A 129 16.47 9.25 2.85
CA GLU A 129 16.74 9.76 1.50
C GLU A 129 16.00 11.08 1.26
N GLY A 130 16.52 11.93 0.37
CA GLY A 130 15.82 13.15 -0.07
C GLY A 130 15.31 14.04 1.07
N GLU A 131 14.03 14.39 1.03
CA GLU A 131 13.35 15.15 2.09
C GLU A 131 13.08 14.33 3.37
N GLY A 132 13.29 13.01 3.33
CA GLY A 132 13.23 12.07 4.45
C GLY A 132 14.54 11.87 5.21
N LEU A 133 15.64 12.54 4.82
CA LEU A 133 17.00 12.34 5.35
C LEU A 133 17.12 12.49 6.89
N ALA A 134 16.26 13.28 7.53
CA ALA A 134 16.29 13.48 8.98
C ALA A 134 15.74 12.28 9.78
N CYS A 135 15.04 11.35 9.13
CA CYS A 135 14.51 10.12 9.72
C CYS A 135 15.39 8.96 9.27
N ARG A 136 15.66 8.00 10.17
CA ARG A 136 16.56 6.89 9.87
C ARG A 136 15.79 5.78 9.14
N ALA A 137 16.35 5.27 8.04
CA ALA A 137 15.83 4.08 7.35
C ALA A 137 15.62 2.91 8.34
N ASP A 138 16.62 2.66 9.21
CA ASP A 138 16.59 1.55 10.17
C ASP A 138 15.54 1.67 11.28
N ASP A 139 14.88 2.84 11.44
CA ASP A 139 13.77 2.95 12.39
C ASP A 139 12.49 2.26 11.86
N ASN A 140 12.48 1.81 10.60
CA ASN A 140 11.45 0.97 9.98
C ASN A 140 10.03 1.55 10.12
N PHE A 141 9.93 2.86 9.92
CA PHE A 141 8.66 3.54 9.69
C PHE A 141 8.09 3.14 8.33
N LEU A 142 6.82 3.46 8.09
CA LEU A 142 6.11 3.04 6.87
C LEU A 142 6.85 3.42 5.58
N MET A 143 7.59 4.53 5.54
CA MET A 143 8.38 4.99 4.39
C MET A 143 9.85 4.52 4.42
N SER A 144 10.21 3.53 5.23
CA SER A 144 11.53 2.91 5.16
C SER A 144 11.75 2.26 3.79
N PRO A 145 12.94 2.39 3.17
CA PRO A 145 13.25 1.77 1.87
C PRO A 145 13.23 0.23 1.95
N THR A 146 13.37 -0.33 3.16
CA THR A 146 13.22 -1.77 3.41
C THR A 146 12.18 -2.01 4.50
N ALA A 147 11.18 -2.85 4.19
CA ALA A 147 10.15 -3.25 5.14
C ALA A 147 10.61 -4.44 5.99
N HIS A 148 10.61 -4.28 7.32
CA HIS A 148 10.87 -5.38 8.25
C HIS A 148 9.62 -5.67 9.10
N LEU A 149 8.79 -6.63 8.66
CA LEU A 149 7.52 -6.98 9.32
C LEU A 149 7.70 -7.59 10.71
N PHE A 150 8.81 -8.30 10.92
CA PHE A 150 9.09 -9.04 12.15
C PHE A 150 10.32 -8.45 12.84
N GLN A 151 10.18 -7.21 13.34
CA GLN A 151 11.19 -6.68 14.25
C GLN A 151 11.06 -7.33 15.63
N GLU A 152 12.10 -8.05 16.05
CA GLU A 152 12.22 -8.56 17.43
C GLU A 152 12.32 -7.41 18.46
N SER A 153 12.79 -6.24 18.01
CA SER A 153 12.88 -5.07 18.86
C SER A 153 11.48 -4.52 19.18
N LYS A 154 11.08 -4.62 20.46
CA LYS A 154 9.82 -4.00 20.96
C LYS A 154 9.76 -2.49 20.72
N ARG A 155 10.91 -1.85 20.51
CA ARG A 155 11.03 -0.39 20.34
C ARG A 155 10.38 0.10 19.05
N TYR A 156 10.49 -0.69 17.97
CA TYR A 156 10.07 -0.27 16.64
C TYR A 156 8.99 -1.17 16.02
N PHE A 157 8.45 -2.11 16.81
CA PHE A 157 7.41 -3.04 16.37
C PHE A 157 6.17 -2.37 15.74
N ARG A 158 5.81 -1.16 16.18
CA ARG A 158 4.67 -0.41 15.62
C ARG A 158 5.01 0.46 14.42
N ASN A 159 6.29 0.72 14.18
CA ASN A 159 6.72 1.69 13.18
C ASN A 159 6.30 1.34 11.74
N PRO A 160 6.25 0.06 11.32
CA PRO A 160 5.78 -0.28 9.97
C PRO A 160 4.37 0.23 9.68
N TRP A 161 3.55 0.48 10.71
CA TRP A 161 2.15 0.88 10.58
C TRP A 161 1.93 2.39 10.70
N VAL A 162 3.00 3.18 10.82
CA VAL A 162 2.91 4.64 11.00
C VAL A 162 3.94 5.37 10.15
N PHE A 163 3.55 6.53 9.63
CA PHE A 163 4.46 7.45 8.96
C PHE A 163 5.46 8.06 9.95
N SER A 164 6.69 8.30 9.50
CA SER A 164 7.69 9.02 10.29
C SER A 164 7.31 10.51 10.39
N ASN A 165 7.97 11.25 11.28
CA ASN A 165 7.79 12.70 11.32
C ASN A 165 8.23 13.37 10.01
N CYS A 166 9.21 12.81 9.30
CA CYS A 166 9.67 13.34 8.02
C CYS A 166 8.60 13.19 6.94
N SER A 167 7.97 12.02 6.85
CA SER A 167 6.85 11.80 5.91
C SER A 167 5.69 12.76 6.21
N VAL A 168 5.34 12.93 7.49
CA VAL A 168 4.26 13.85 7.90
C VAL A 168 4.58 15.31 7.52
N GLU A 169 5.80 15.77 7.74
CA GLU A 169 6.21 17.12 7.34
C GLU A 169 6.26 17.30 5.82
N SER A 170 6.60 16.24 5.06
CA SER A 170 6.48 16.26 3.60
C SER A 170 5.03 16.40 3.15
N PHE A 171 4.09 15.64 3.72
CA PHE A 171 2.67 15.78 3.40
C PHE A 171 2.13 17.19 3.69
N LYS A 172 2.52 17.80 4.80
CA LYS A 172 2.16 19.19 5.13
C LYS A 172 2.67 20.19 4.11
N ARG A 173 3.76 19.90 3.41
CA ARG A 173 4.35 20.76 2.37
C ARG A 173 3.72 20.51 0.99
N THR A 174 3.39 19.25 0.67
CA THR A 174 3.01 18.83 -0.70
C THR A 174 1.52 18.85 -0.97
N LEU A 175 0.69 18.61 0.05
CA LEU A 175 -0.77 18.54 -0.09
C LEU A 175 -1.51 19.89 -0.14
N PRO A 176 -1.05 20.99 0.47
CA PRO A 176 -1.72 22.28 0.33
C PRO A 176 -1.93 22.68 -1.14
N GLY A 177 -3.17 23.05 -1.49
CA GLY A 177 -3.54 23.44 -2.85
C GLY A 177 -3.96 22.29 -3.78
N LYS A 178 -3.86 21.03 -3.35
CA LYS A 178 -4.37 19.86 -4.09
C LYS A 178 -5.90 19.76 -3.96
N THR A 179 -6.62 20.47 -4.83
CA THR A 179 -8.09 20.58 -4.75
C THR A 179 -8.84 19.27 -5.04
N CYS A 180 -8.24 18.32 -5.75
CA CYS A 180 -8.87 17.01 -6.01
C CYS A 180 -9.11 16.20 -4.71
N LEU A 181 -8.38 16.50 -3.64
CA LEU A 181 -8.53 15.82 -2.35
C LEU A 181 -9.55 16.50 -1.43
N THR A 182 -10.26 17.52 -1.91
CA THR A 182 -11.14 18.37 -1.08
C THR A 182 -12.63 18.13 -1.31
N ASN A 183 -13.00 17.46 -2.41
CA ASN A 183 -14.36 17.02 -2.62
C ASN A 183 -14.66 15.75 -1.81
N VAL A 184 -15.93 15.58 -1.47
CA VAL A 184 -16.43 14.30 -0.99
C VAL A 184 -16.47 13.37 -2.19
N GLY A 185 -15.79 12.22 -2.12
CA GLY A 185 -15.85 11.24 -3.20
C GLY A 185 -17.22 10.55 -3.24
N GLU A 186 -17.68 10.21 -4.44
CA GLU A 186 -18.86 9.39 -4.65
C GLU A 186 -18.43 7.92 -4.69
N PHE A 187 -18.90 7.10 -3.74
CA PHE A 187 -18.60 5.67 -3.73
C PHE A 187 -19.40 4.95 -4.82
N TYR A 188 -18.74 4.08 -5.59
CA TYR A 188 -19.44 3.23 -6.56
C TYR A 188 -20.40 2.25 -5.86
N ASP A 189 -19.97 1.69 -4.72
CA ASP A 189 -20.79 0.87 -3.83
C ASP A 189 -20.49 1.25 -2.36
N GLY A 190 -21.25 2.22 -1.86
CA GLY A 190 -21.10 2.69 -0.48
C GLY A 190 -21.44 1.62 0.55
N ASP A 191 -22.41 0.74 0.27
CA ASP A 191 -22.85 -0.29 1.20
C ASP A 191 -21.80 -1.39 1.35
N GLU A 192 -21.18 -1.82 0.24
CA GLU A 192 -20.04 -2.74 0.27
C GLU A 192 -18.88 -2.15 1.06
N PHE A 193 -18.49 -0.90 0.76
CA PHE A 193 -17.42 -0.21 1.48
C PHE A 193 -17.70 -0.13 2.99
N TRP A 194 -18.90 0.32 3.40
CA TRP A 194 -19.26 0.42 4.79
C TRP A 194 -19.35 -0.95 5.48
N THR A 195 -19.72 -2.01 4.77
CA THR A 195 -19.73 -3.37 5.31
C THR A 195 -18.32 -3.85 5.62
N PHE A 196 -17.35 -3.61 4.73
CA PHE A 196 -15.95 -4.00 4.96
C PHE A 196 -15.24 -3.15 6.01
N MET A 197 -15.65 -1.89 6.20
CA MET A 197 -15.05 -0.99 7.19
C MET A 197 -15.58 -1.19 8.62
N GLN A 198 -16.60 -2.03 8.84
CA GLN A 198 -17.20 -2.24 10.16
C GLN A 198 -16.40 -3.18 11.07
N ALA A 199 -15.47 -3.96 10.53
CA ALA A 199 -14.68 -4.93 11.27
C ALA A 199 -13.18 -4.77 10.99
N LEU A 200 -12.36 -4.94 12.01
CA LEU A 200 -10.91 -4.97 11.85
C LEU A 200 -10.50 -6.25 11.10
N PRO A 201 -9.40 -6.25 10.33
CA PRO A 201 -8.96 -7.46 9.61
C PRO A 201 -8.79 -8.69 10.51
N GLY A 202 -8.38 -8.51 11.78
CA GLY A 202 -8.28 -9.60 12.76
C GLY A 202 -9.60 -10.10 13.33
N GLU A 203 -10.70 -9.37 13.14
CA GLU A 203 -12.07 -9.81 13.46
C GLU A 203 -12.70 -10.55 12.28
N VAL A 204 -12.28 -10.24 11.05
CA VAL A 204 -12.75 -10.88 9.81
C VAL A 204 -11.97 -12.16 9.50
N PHE A 205 -10.66 -12.18 9.73
CA PHE A 205 -9.78 -13.30 9.41
C PHE A 205 -9.16 -13.89 10.67
N SER A 206 -9.38 -15.18 10.89
CA SER A 206 -8.79 -15.95 11.98
C SER A 206 -7.26 -16.04 11.87
N SER A 207 -6.58 -16.37 12.97
CA SER A 207 -5.12 -16.56 12.96
C SER A 207 -4.66 -17.65 11.99
N ASN A 208 -5.50 -18.67 11.72
CA ASN A 208 -5.18 -19.69 10.72
C ASN A 208 -5.26 -19.15 9.30
N GLU A 209 -6.32 -18.40 8.96
CA GLU A 209 -6.45 -17.76 7.64
C GLU A 209 -5.30 -16.79 7.38
N GLN A 210 -4.92 -16.00 8.38
CA GLN A 210 -3.74 -15.12 8.29
C GLN A 210 -2.44 -15.91 8.06
N CYS A 211 -2.28 -17.09 8.68
CA CYS A 211 -1.14 -17.98 8.40
C CYS A 211 -1.19 -18.55 6.97
N GLU A 212 -2.36 -18.92 6.47
CA GLU A 212 -2.49 -19.39 5.09
C GLU A 212 -2.19 -18.29 4.07
N PHE A 213 -2.60 -17.05 4.35
CA PHE A 213 -2.26 -15.90 3.50
C PHE A 213 -0.76 -15.59 3.49
N ALA A 214 -0.06 -15.80 4.60
CA ALA A 214 1.36 -15.49 4.73
C ALA A 214 2.28 -16.62 4.26
N LEU A 215 1.91 -17.88 4.52
CA LEU A 215 2.79 -19.04 4.37
C LEU A 215 2.26 -20.08 3.37
N GLY A 216 1.07 -19.86 2.83
CA GLY A 216 0.43 -20.74 1.86
C GLY A 216 -0.50 -21.78 2.47
N HIS A 217 -1.23 -22.47 1.59
CA HIS A 217 -2.28 -23.42 1.94
C HIS A 217 -1.82 -24.51 2.92
N GLY A 218 -2.61 -24.76 3.97
CA GLY A 218 -2.32 -25.75 5.01
C GLY A 218 -1.44 -25.23 6.16
N SER A 219 -1.00 -23.98 6.07
CA SER A 219 -0.36 -23.28 7.19
C SER A 219 -1.38 -22.98 8.29
N ARG A 220 -0.95 -23.02 9.54
CA ARG A 220 -1.82 -22.79 10.70
C ARG A 220 -1.10 -22.02 11.77
N PHE A 221 -1.88 -21.34 12.60
CA PHE A 221 -1.35 -20.64 13.76
C PHE A 221 -0.67 -21.63 14.71
N CYS A 222 0.59 -21.37 15.02
CA CYS A 222 1.34 -22.13 16.02
C CYS A 222 1.09 -21.52 17.40
N GLY A 223 -0.03 -21.89 18.02
CA GLY A 223 -0.32 -21.55 19.40
C GLY A 223 0.43 -22.49 20.33
N VAL A 224 1.55 -22.04 20.92
CA VAL A 224 2.14 -22.76 22.05
C VAL A 224 1.25 -22.51 23.28
N CYS A 225 0.25 -23.36 23.49
CA CYS A 225 -0.40 -23.48 24.79
C CYS A 225 0.24 -24.64 25.56
N THR A 226 1.35 -24.38 26.23
CA THR A 226 1.87 -25.25 27.30
C THR A 226 2.01 -24.47 28.60
N PHE A 227 0.88 -24.22 29.27
CA PHE A 227 0.85 -24.23 30.72
C PHE A 227 0.49 -25.66 31.16
N PHE A 228 1.50 -26.53 31.29
CA PHE A 228 1.36 -27.67 32.19
C PHE A 228 1.54 -27.12 33.61
N VAL A 229 0.46 -26.65 34.23
CA VAL A 229 0.39 -26.68 35.69
C VAL A 229 0.00 -28.12 36.03
N ASN A 230 0.99 -28.98 36.24
CA ASN A 230 0.76 -30.25 36.91
C ASN A 230 0.30 -29.92 38.34
N VAL A 231 -1.02 -29.94 38.57
CA VAL A 231 -1.59 -30.10 39.91
C VAL A 231 -1.88 -31.58 40.08
N PHE A 232 -0.90 -32.32 40.58
CA PHE A 232 -0.95 -33.60 41.33
C PHE A 232 0.50 -33.79 41.80
N VAL A 233 0.89 -33.74 43.07
CA VAL A 233 0.30 -34.21 44.34
C VAL A 233 0.58 -33.20 45.44
#